data_AF-T0Y7M1-F1
#
_entry.id   AF-T0Y7M1-F1
#
_cell.length_a   1.000
_cell.length_b   1.000
_cell.length_c   1.000
_cell.angle_alpha   90.00
_cell.angle_beta   90.00
_cell.angle_gamma   90.00
#
_symmetry.space_group_name_H-M   'P 1'
#
loop_
_entity.id
_entity.type
_entity.pdbx_description
1 polymer ?
#
loop_
_entity_poly.entity_id
_entity_poly.type
_entity_poly.pdbx_seq_one_letter_code
_entity_poly.pdbx_strand_id
1 'polypeptide(L)' 'EGGIFRGNPRTRAPLSDTLPVDLFVPGCPPTPLDILEGVLTLAGRGRGIQEAPP' A
#
# COMPACT_ATOMS: atom_id res chain seq x y z
N GLU A 1 1.03 -5.60 -4.39
CA GLU A 1 1.34 -6.05 -5.77
C GLU A 1 2.80 -6.37 -6.13
N GLY A 2 3.82 -5.76 -5.53
CA GLY A 2 5.23 -5.99 -5.93
C GLY A 2 5.78 -5.07 -7.02
N GLY A 3 4.93 -4.21 -7.59
CA GLY A 3 5.32 -3.07 -8.42
C GLY A 3 6.26 -3.48 -9.57
N ILE A 4 7.32 -2.70 -9.76
CA ILE A 4 8.32 -2.93 -10.82
C ILE A 4 9.11 -4.24 -10.68
N PHE A 5 9.01 -4.93 -9.54
CA PHE A 5 9.71 -6.20 -9.26
C PHE A 5 8.76 -7.40 -9.16
N ARG A 6 7.51 -7.28 -9.64
CA ARG A 6 6.52 -8.38 -9.58
C ARG A 6 7.04 -9.62 -10.31
N GLY A 7 7.00 -10.78 -9.65
CA GLY A 7 7.45 -12.07 -10.20
C GLY A 7 8.97 -12.32 -10.15
N ASN A 8 9.77 -11.41 -9.59
CA ASN A 8 11.20 -11.65 -9.41
C ASN A 8 11.42 -12.71 -8.30
N PRO A 9 12.13 -13.82 -8.56
CA PRO A 9 12.34 -14.89 -7.57
C PRO A 9 13.16 -14.46 -6.34
N ARG A 10 13.80 -13.28 -6.38
CA ARG A 10 14.55 -12.70 -5.25
C ARG A 10 13.75 -11.67 -4.46
N THR A 11 12.52 -11.37 -4.83
CA THR A 11 11.62 -10.49 -4.07
C THR A 11 10.44 -11.30 -3.56
N ARG A 12 9.93 -10.93 -2.39
CA ARG A 12 8.70 -11.50 -1.84
C ARG A 12 7.63 -10.42 -1.84
N ALA A 13 6.71 -10.51 -2.79
CA ALA A 13 5.61 -9.60 -2.95
C ALA A 13 4.39 -10.34 -3.53
N PRO A 14 3.16 -9.88 -3.24
CA PRO A 14 2.82 -8.76 -2.35
C PRO A 14 3.08 -9.05 -0.86
N LEU A 15 3.18 -7.99 -0.04
CA LEU A 15 3.32 -8.14 1.41
C LEU A 15 2.10 -8.85 2.03
N SER A 16 0.91 -8.67 1.44
CA SER A 16 -0.35 -9.31 1.83
C SER A 16 -0.30 -10.85 1.85
N ASP A 17 0.58 -11.47 1.05
CA ASP A 17 0.79 -12.93 1.07
C ASP A 17 1.55 -13.40 2.32
N THR A 18 2.16 -12.48 3.06
CA THR A 18 3.00 -12.78 4.22
C THR A 18 2.44 -12.22 5.53
N LEU A 19 1.84 -11.04 5.49
CA LEU A 19 1.21 -10.37 6.63
C LEU A 19 -0.12 -9.73 6.21
N PRO A 20 -1.14 -9.68 7.08
CA PRO A 20 -2.35 -8.93 6.80
C PRO A 20 -2.00 -7.44 6.61
N VAL A 21 -2.51 -6.85 5.54
CA VAL A 21 -2.29 -5.42 5.22
C VAL A 21 -3.61 -4.69 5.46
N ASP A 22 -3.58 -3.72 6.38
CA ASP A 22 -4.77 -2.94 6.74
C ASP A 22 -5.13 -1.88 5.70
N LEU A 23 -4.14 -1.38 4.96
CA LEU A 23 -4.30 -0.26 4.06
C LEU A 23 -3.22 -0.26 2.97
N PHE A 24 -3.63 0.06 1.73
CA PHE A 24 -2.72 0.28 0.60
C PHE A 24 -2.73 1.74 0.16
N VAL A 25 -1.54 2.30 -0.04
CA VAL A 25 -1.36 3.65 -0.61
C VAL A 25 -0.82 3.50 -2.04
N PRO A 26 -1.61 3.83 -3.08
CA PRO A 26 -1.18 3.64 -4.46
C PRO A 26 -0.13 4.67 -4.88
N GLY A 27 0.88 4.23 -5.64
CA GLY A 27 1.86 5.10 -6.30
C GLY A 27 3.20 4.42 -6.56
N CYS A 28 3.99 5.02 -7.46
CA CYS A 28 5.35 4.56 -7.78
C CYS A 28 6.26 5.76 -8.14
N PRO A 29 6.65 6.59 -7.15
CA PRO A 29 6.25 6.54 -5.74
C PRO A 29 4.89 7.23 -5.49
N PRO A 30 4.18 6.91 -4.40
CA PRO A 30 3.08 7.76 -3.92
C PRO A 30 3.61 9.15 -3.59
N THR A 31 2.78 10.20 -3.73
CA THR A 31 3.21 11.52 -3.31
C THR A 31 3.37 11.56 -1.78
N PRO A 32 4.19 12.47 -1.22
CA PRO A 32 4.27 12.64 0.22
C PRO A 32 2.91 12.92 0.87
N LEU A 33 1.99 13.60 0.17
CA LEU A 33 0.63 13.86 0.65
C LEU A 33 -0.22 12.58 0.69
N ASP A 34 -0.06 11.67 -0.27
CA ASP A 34 -0.79 10.38 -0.27
C ASP A 34 -0.35 9.49 0.90
N ILE A 35 0.94 9.51 1.25
CA ILE A 35 1.46 8.79 2.42
C ILE A 35 0.86 9.38 3.70
N LEU A 36 0.82 10.71 3.82
CA LEU A 36 0.23 11.39 4.98
C LEU A 36 -1.26 11.07 5.11
N GLU A 37 -2.00 11.09 4.00
CA GLU A 37 -3.41 10.68 3.96
C GLU A 37 -3.59 9.21 4.37
N GLY A 38 -2.64 8.35 3.97
CA GLY A 38 -2.40 7.01 4.49
C GLY A 38 -2.48 6.90 6.00
N VAL A 39 -1.55 7.59 6.65
CA VAL A 39 -1.41 7.59 8.10
C VAL A 39 -2.63 8.20 8.79
N LEU A 40 -3.17 9.29 8.26
CA LEU A 40 -4.36 9.93 8.82
C LEU A 40 -5.59 9.02 8.72
N THR A 41 -5.75 8.28 7.62
CA THR A 41 -6.85 7.32 7.44
C THR A 41 -6.77 6.19 8.46
N LEU A 42 -5.59 5.59 8.68
CA LEU A 42 -5.39 4.59 9.73
C LEU A 42 -5.66 5.15 11.14
N ALA A 43 -5.40 6.43 11.36
CA ALA A 43 -5.69 7.11 12.62
C ALA A 43 -7.17 7.53 12.78
N GLY A 44 -8.05 7.21 11.83
CA GLY A 44 -9.47 7.60 11.84
C GLY A 44 -9.69 9.10 11.58
N ARG A 45 -8.72 9.77 10.95
CA ARG A 45 -8.72 11.22 10.67
C ARG A 45 -8.66 11.55 9.19
N GLY A 46 -8.44 10.54 8.34
CA GLY A 46 -8.36 10.68 6.89
C GLY A 46 -9.73 10.86 6.26
N ARG A 47 -9.73 11.48 5.08
CA ARG A 47 -10.88 11.67 4.20
C ARG A 47 -11.01 10.54 3.17
N GLY A 48 -10.00 9.68 3.05
CA GLY A 48 -10.13 8.33 2.49
C GLY A 48 -9.10 7.98 1.42
N ILE A 49 -8.81 6.68 1.35
CA ILE A 49 -7.95 5.99 0.38
C ILE A 49 -8.55 4.61 0.18
N GLN A 50 -8.68 4.21 -1.08
CA GLN A 50 -9.42 3.01 -1.47
C GLN A 50 -8.65 1.74 -1.07
N GLU A 51 -9.39 0.73 -0.61
CA GLU A 51 -8.90 -0.62 -0.35
C GLU A 51 -8.29 -1.21 -1.63
N ALA A 52 -7.12 -1.85 -1.54
CA ALA A 52 -6.57 -2.52 -2.71
C ALA A 52 -7.42 -3.76 -3.04
N PRO A 53 -7.55 -4.11 -4.34
CA PRO A 53 -8.13 -5.39 -4.71
C PRO A 53 -7.31 -6.56 -4.13
N PRO A 54 -7.94 -7.73 -3.95
CA PRO A 54 -7.27 -8.94 -3.44
C PRO A 54 -6.11 -9.39 -4.32
#